data_AF-A0A850Z7N0-F1
#
_entry.id   AF-A0A850Z7N0-F1
#
_cell.length_a   1.000
_cell.length_b   1.000
_cell.length_c   1.000
_cell.angle_alpha   90.00
_cell.angle_beta   90.00
_cell.angle_gamma   90.00
#
_symmetry.space_group_name_H-M   'P 1'
#
loop_
_entity.id
_entity.type
_entity.pdbx_description
1 polymer ?
#
loop_
_entity_poly.entity_id
_entity_poly.type
_entity_poly.pdbx_seq_one_letter_code
_entity_poly.pdbx_strand_id
1 'polypeptide(L)' 'VTLDLTGMDIASASLLDEATAAAEAMAMARRVSKLKNANRFFVAADVHPQTLDVVRTRAETFGFEVIVDDADKV' A
#
# COMPACT_ATOMS: atom_id res chain seq x y z
N VAL A 1 -10.88 0.48 -19.36
CA VAL A 1 -11.72 0.75 -18.16
C VAL A 1 -10.87 1.16 -16.97
N THR A 2 -10.05 0.28 -16.36
CA THR A 2 -9.23 0.66 -15.18
C THR A 2 -8.28 1.82 -15.46
N LEU A 3 -7.57 1.78 -16.60
CA LEU A 3 -6.68 2.87 -17.06
C LEU A 3 -7.46 4.18 -17.21
N ASP A 4 -8.60 4.13 -17.91
CA ASP A 4 -9.41 5.31 -18.21
C ASP A 4 -9.98 5.98 -16.94
N LEU A 5 -10.34 5.19 -15.91
CA LEU A 5 -10.89 5.70 -14.65
C LEU A 5 -9.82 6.22 -13.69
N THR A 6 -8.66 5.56 -13.65
CA THR A 6 -7.58 5.90 -12.71
C THR A 6 -6.60 6.93 -13.29
N GLY A 7 -6.58 7.10 -14.62
CA GLY A 7 -5.61 7.94 -15.31
C GLY A 7 -4.18 7.40 -15.29
N MET A 8 -3.97 6.13 -14.91
CA MET A 8 -2.64 5.50 -14.89
C MET A 8 -2.25 4.90 -16.25
N ASP A 9 -0.94 4.77 -16.50
CA ASP A 9 -0.39 4.25 -17.76
C ASP A 9 -0.55 2.74 -17.94
N ILE A 10 -0.59 1.98 -16.84
CA ILE A 10 -0.68 0.52 -16.84
C ILE A 10 -1.54 0.01 -15.68
N ALA A 11 -2.25 -1.09 -15.94
CA ALA A 11 -3.07 -1.81 -14.98
C ALA A 11 -2.88 -3.32 -15.20
N SER A 12 -2.97 -4.10 -14.12
CA SER A 12 -2.99 -5.56 -14.22
C SER A 12 -4.36 -6.07 -14.72
N ALA A 13 -4.48 -7.39 -14.92
CA ALA A 13 -5.74 -8.01 -15.30
C ALA A 13 -6.73 -8.17 -14.13
N SER A 14 -6.25 -8.19 -12.89
CA SER A 14 -7.01 -8.13 -11.63
C SER A 14 -6.08 -8.39 -10.43
N LEU A 15 -6.61 -8.24 -9.21
CA LEU A 15 -6.11 -8.81 -7.96
C LEU A 15 -7.30 -9.41 -7.18
N LEU A 16 -7.04 -10.02 -6.02
CA LEU A 16 -8.06 -10.76 -5.25
C LEU A 16 -9.10 -9.82 -4.64
N ASP A 17 -8.66 -8.81 -3.90
CA ASP A 17 -9.49 -7.81 -3.23
C ASP A 17 -8.70 -6.51 -3.00
N GLU A 18 -9.36 -5.46 -2.53
CA GLU A 18 -8.75 -4.15 -2.24
C GLU A 18 -7.62 -4.25 -1.22
N ALA A 19 -7.83 -5.00 -0.14
CA ALA A 19 -6.93 -5.09 0.98
C ALA A 19 -5.59 -5.74 0.59
N THR A 20 -5.66 -6.82 -0.19
CA THR A 20 -4.49 -7.48 -0.78
C THR A 20 -3.84 -6.63 -1.87
N ALA A 21 -4.62 -5.89 -2.67
CA ALA A 21 -4.08 -4.95 -3.65
C ALA A 21 -3.28 -3.82 -2.99
N ALA A 22 -3.76 -3.25 -1.88
CA ALA A 22 -3.04 -2.26 -1.10
C ALA A 22 -1.72 -2.81 -0.52
N ALA A 23 -1.72 -4.06 -0.04
CA ALA A 23 -0.50 -4.71 0.44
C ALA A 23 0.52 -4.98 -0.68
N GLU A 24 0.08 -5.37 -1.88
CA GLU A 24 0.96 -5.48 -3.05
C GLU A 24 1.52 -4.11 -3.48
N ALA A 25 0.71 -3.04 -3.39
CA ALA A 25 1.18 -1.68 -3.63
C ALA A 25 2.28 -1.25 -2.64
N MET A 26 2.14 -1.58 -1.35
CA MET A 26 3.19 -1.40 -0.35
C MET A 26 4.48 -2.14 -0.71
N ALA A 27 4.39 -3.41 -1.11
CA ALA A 27 5.55 -4.20 -1.51
C ALA A 27 6.22 -3.65 -2.77
N MET A 28 5.44 -3.21 -3.76
CA MET A 28 5.93 -2.55 -4.98
C MET A 28 6.67 -1.26 -4.63
N ALA A 29 6.10 -0.40 -3.78
CA ALA A 29 6.71 0.86 -3.36
C ALA A 29 8.10 0.66 -2.75
N ARG A 30 8.28 -0.36 -1.91
CA ARG A 30 9.61 -0.71 -1.38
C ARG A 30 10.57 -1.19 -2.44
N ARG A 31 10.11 -2.04 -3.37
CA ARG A 31 10.95 -2.59 -4.44
C ARG A 31 11.52 -1.51 -5.35
N VAL A 32 10.73 -0.46 -5.65
CA VAL A 32 11.16 0.65 -6.53
C VAL A 32 11.89 1.77 -5.78
N SER A 33 11.81 1.78 -4.45
CA SER A 33 12.48 2.80 -3.63
C SER A 33 14.00 2.74 -3.78
N LYS A 34 14.62 3.91 -3.97
CA LYS A 34 16.08 4.07 -4.02
C LYS A 34 16.71 4.16 -2.62
N LEU A 35 15.90 4.35 -1.58
CA LEU A 35 16.37 4.46 -0.20
C LEU A 35 16.64 3.05 0.34
N LYS A 36 17.91 2.77 0.65
CA LYS A 36 18.37 1.45 1.13
C LYS A 36 17.61 0.94 2.37
N ASN A 37 17.08 1.85 3.19
CA ASN A 37 16.41 1.54 4.45
C ASN A 37 14.95 2.09 4.48
N ALA A 38 14.25 2.07 3.35
CA ALA A 38 12.82 2.41 3.29
C ALA A 38 11.96 1.31 3.92
N ASN A 39 12.01 1.21 5.25
CA ASN A 39 11.27 0.23 6.03
C ASN A 39 10.01 0.82 6.69
N ARG A 40 9.77 2.13 6.56
CA ARG A 40 8.56 2.78 7.08
C ARG A 40 7.53 2.94 5.96
N PHE A 41 6.29 2.55 6.24
CA PHE A 41 5.17 2.69 5.32
C PHE A 41 4.02 3.43 6.00
N PHE A 42 3.61 4.56 5.42
CA PHE A 42 2.51 5.36 5.94
C PHE A 42 1.17 4.85 5.41
N VAL A 43 0.17 4.78 6.27
CA VAL A 43 -1.23 4.47 5.93
C VAL A 43 -2.12 5.49 6.60
N ALA A 44 -3.02 6.12 5.84
CA ALA A 44 -3.94 7.10 6.41
C ALA A 44 -4.89 6.44 7.45
N ALA A 45 -5.23 7.18 8.50
CA ALA A 45 -6.05 6.66 9.60
C ALA A 45 -7.52 6.39 9.25
N ASP A 46 -7.99 6.91 8.11
CA ASP A 46 -9.37 6.83 7.62
C ASP A 46 -9.59 5.76 6.53
N VAL A 47 -8.57 4.95 6.21
CA VAL A 47 -8.76 3.78 5.33
C VAL A 47 -9.68 2.75 5.97
N HIS A 48 -10.22 1.85 5.14
CA HIS A 48 -11.06 0.77 5.66
C HIS A 48 -10.28 -0.15 6.63
N PRO A 49 -10.89 -0.56 7.77
CA PRO A 49 -10.19 -1.30 8.82
C PRO A 49 -9.64 -2.64 8.32
N GLN A 50 -10.37 -3.34 7.45
CA GLN A 50 -9.91 -4.59 6.85
C GLN A 50 -8.70 -4.39 5.91
N THR A 51 -8.63 -3.24 5.23
CA THR A 51 -7.47 -2.90 4.39
C THR A 51 -6.24 -2.66 5.27
N LEU A 52 -6.40 -1.93 6.38
CA LEU A 52 -5.33 -1.73 7.35
C LEU A 52 -4.85 -3.05 7.98
N ASP A 53 -5.76 -3.93 8.38
CA ASP A 53 -5.42 -5.21 9.01
C ASP A 53 -4.60 -6.12 8.08
N VAL A 54 -4.99 -6.23 6.81
CA VAL A 54 -4.24 -7.02 5.82
C VAL A 54 -2.89 -6.37 5.51
N VAL A 55 -2.84 -5.04 5.36
CA VAL A 55 -1.57 -4.31 5.15
C VAL A 55 -0.62 -4.53 6.32
N ARG A 56 -1.09 -4.43 7.58
CA ARG A 56 -0.29 -4.70 8.79
C ARG A 56 0.23 -6.13 8.82
N THR A 57 -0.64 -7.10 8.57
CA THR A 57 -0.26 -8.52 8.55
C THR A 57 0.82 -8.78 7.50
N ARG A 58 0.70 -8.19 6.30
CA ARG A 58 1.72 -8.31 5.25
C ARG A 58 2.99 -7.55 5.59
N ALA A 59 2.89 -6.38 6.21
CA ALA A 59 4.02 -5.56 6.64
C ALA A 59 4.94 -6.31 7.60
N GLU A 60 4.37 -7.02 8.57
CA GLU A 60 5.12 -7.86 9.53
C GLU A 60 6.01 -8.88 8.81
N THR A 61 5.48 -9.56 7.79
CA THR A 61 6.25 -10.56 7.03
C THR A 61 7.40 -9.98 6.22
N PHE A 62 7.26 -8.72 5.78
CA PHE A 62 8.28 -8.02 5.00
C PHE A 62 9.23 -7.17 5.85
N GLY A 63 8.94 -6.97 7.14
CA GLY A 63 9.74 -6.13 8.03
C GLY A 63 9.52 -4.63 7.81
N PHE A 64 8.29 -4.22 7.51
CA PHE A 64 7.91 -2.81 7.51
C PHE A 64 7.42 -2.36 8.88
N GLU A 65 7.73 -1.12 9.24
CA GLU A 65 7.07 -0.36 10.29
C GLU A 65 5.90 0.42 9.66
N VAL A 66 4.67 0.07 10.03
CA VAL A 66 3.46 0.76 9.55
C VAL A 66 3.15 1.94 10.47
N ILE A 67 3.17 3.14 9.90
CA ILE A 67 2.77 4.38 10.58
C ILE A 67 1.34 4.69 10.16
N VAL A 68 0.46 4.86 11.15
CA VAL A 68 -0.93 5.24 10.92
C VAL A 68 -1.18 6.61 11.54
N ASP A 69 -1.53 7.59 10.73
CA ASP A 69 -1.91 8.93 11.17
C ASP A 69 -2.83 9.59 10.15
N ASP A 70 -3.29 10.80 10.47
CA ASP A 70 -4.05 11.67 9.58
C ASP A 70 -3.24 12.03 8.33
N ALA A 71 -3.86 11.92 7.15
CA ALA A 71 -3.21 12.19 5.87
C ALA A 71 -2.80 13.66 5.71
N ASP A 72 -3.49 14.60 6.36
CA ASP A 72 -3.23 16.04 6.26
C ASP A 72 -2.04 16.49 7.11
N LYS A 73 -1.50 15.62 7.97
CA LYS A 73 -0.33 15.91 8.81
C LYS A 73 1.02 15.66 8.13
N VAL A 74 1.03 15.06 6.94
CA VAL A 74 2.24 14.60 6.24
C VAL A 74 2.67 15.56 5.14
#